data_AF-A0A125S9U4-F1
#
_entry.id   AF-A0A125S9U4-F1
#
_cell.length_a   1.000
_cell.length_b   1.000
_cell.length_c   1.000
_cell.angle_alpha   90.00
_cell.angle_beta   90.00
_cell.angle_gamma   90.00
#
_symmetry.space_group_name_H-M   'P 1'
#
loop_
_entity.id
_entity.type
_entity.pdbx_description
1 polymer ?
#
loop_
_entity_poly.entity_id
_entity_poly.type
_entity_poly.pdbx_seq_one_letter_code
_entity_poly.pdbx_strand_id
1 'polypeptide(L)'
;MNFMLNFSFYEMMKVSFLSDSMQNYFAGVVYLLFVFIMTFALLSLGMSVSQKWRFEVAKLTAFECGFDPLSSSRVPFSMRFFLVALLFLIFDMEMVLLFPYIFSLNVVFTSMFFYNKVFCFLFLIILIGGLVHEINEGSLEWKY
;
A
#
# COMPACT_ATOMS: atom_id res chain seq x y z
N MET A 1 -35.42 6.49 -30.71
CA MET A 1 -35.42 7.75 -29.93
C MET A 1 -35.04 7.53 -28.45
N ASN A 2 -35.58 6.52 -27.76
CA ASN A 2 -35.22 6.18 -26.36
C ASN A 2 -33.74 5.77 -26.13
N PHE A 3 -33.07 5.16 -27.12
CA PHE A 3 -31.67 4.75 -26.99
C PHE A 3 -30.69 5.95 -26.99
N MET A 4 -30.90 6.94 -27.87
CA MET A 4 -30.09 8.16 -27.90
C MET A 4 -30.31 9.05 -26.68
N LEU A 5 -31.53 9.05 -26.12
CA LEU A 5 -31.83 9.77 -24.86
C LEU A 5 -31.14 9.12 -23.66
N ASN A 6 -31.14 7.79 -23.55
CA ASN A 6 -30.39 7.08 -22.51
C ASN A 6 -28.87 7.27 -22.64
N PHE A 7 -28.34 7.29 -23.87
CA PHE A 7 -26.91 7.53 -24.13
C PHE A 7 -26.48 8.95 -23.71
N SER A 8 -27.24 9.98 -24.07
CA SER A 8 -26.94 11.37 -23.69
C SER A 8 -27.07 11.60 -22.18
N PHE A 9 -27.99 10.92 -21.51
CA PHE A 9 -28.17 11.03 -20.06
C PHE A 9 -27.05 10.33 -19.27
N TYR A 10 -26.56 9.20 -19.77
CA TYR A 10 -25.41 8.49 -19.21
C TYR A 10 -24.10 9.29 -19.35
N GLU A 11 -23.86 9.92 -20.51
CA GLU A 11 -22.72 10.82 -20.70
C GLU A 11 -22.80 12.05 -19.79
N MET A 12 -24.00 12.64 -19.63
CA MET A 12 -24.20 13.79 -18.75
C MET A 12 -24.00 13.44 -17.26
N MET A 13 -24.43 12.24 -16.83
CA MET A 13 -24.20 11.72 -15.48
C MET A 13 -22.72 11.40 -15.23
N LYS A 14 -22.00 10.92 -16.24
CA LYS A 14 -20.54 10.77 -16.19
C LYS A 14 -19.82 12.12 -16.06
N VAL A 15 -20.27 13.16 -16.75
CA VAL A 15 -19.63 14.49 -16.72
C VAL A 15 -19.76 15.15 -15.34
N SER A 16 -20.92 15.10 -14.69
CA SER A 16 -21.08 15.64 -13.32
C SER A 16 -20.32 14.80 -12.28
N PHE A 17 -20.34 13.47 -12.42
CA PHE A 17 -19.54 12.59 -11.56
C PHE A 17 -18.03 12.80 -11.74
N LEU A 18 -17.58 13.07 -12.97
CA LEU A 18 -16.20 13.41 -13.27
C LEU A 18 -15.82 14.75 -12.64
N SER A 19 -16.65 15.80 -12.74
CA SER A 19 -16.35 17.07 -12.06
C SER A 19 -16.27 16.93 -10.54
N ASP A 20 -17.18 16.16 -9.94
CA ASP A 20 -17.20 15.91 -8.49
C ASP A 20 -15.98 15.07 -8.06
N SER A 21 -15.61 14.06 -8.85
CA SER A 21 -14.42 13.24 -8.59
C SER A 21 -13.14 14.08 -8.69
N MET A 22 -13.02 14.93 -9.71
CA MET A 22 -11.86 15.82 -9.90
C MET A 22 -11.76 16.84 -8.77
N GLN A 23 -12.88 17.34 -8.25
CA GLN A 23 -12.90 18.19 -7.07
C GLN A 23 -12.45 17.44 -5.81
N ASN A 24 -12.84 16.17 -5.63
CA ASN A 24 -12.38 15.35 -4.51
C ASN A 24 -10.88 15.02 -4.59
N TYR A 25 -10.35 14.74 -5.79
CA TYR A 25 -8.92 14.56 -6.00
C TYR A 25 -8.14 15.84 -5.67
N PHE A 26 -8.63 16.99 -6.14
CA PHE A 26 -8.04 18.28 -5.81
C PHE A 26 -8.05 18.56 -4.31
N ALA A 27 -9.18 18.29 -3.63
CA ALA A 27 -9.29 18.41 -2.18
C ALA A 27 -8.29 17.48 -1.44
N GLY A 28 -8.11 16.25 -1.92
CA GLY A 28 -7.12 15.32 -1.39
C GLY A 28 -5.68 15.82 -1.53
N VAL A 29 -5.33 16.39 -2.68
CA VAL A 29 -4.00 17.00 -2.90
C VAL A 29 -3.78 18.19 -1.97
N VAL A 30 -4.78 19.06 -1.81
CA VAL A 30 -4.71 20.19 -0.87
C VAL A 30 -4.53 19.72 0.57
N TYR A 31 -5.24 18.66 0.97
CA TYR A 31 -5.08 18.07 2.30
C TYR A 31 -3.67 17.52 2.53
N LEU A 32 -3.10 16.80 1.57
CA LEU A 32 -1.73 16.27 1.67
C LEU A 32 -0.70 17.41 1.80
N LEU A 33 -0.87 18.48 1.03
CA LEU A 33 -0.01 19.67 1.14
C LEU A 33 -0.12 20.32 2.52
N PHE A 34 -1.33 20.43 3.07
CA PHE A 34 -1.53 20.96 4.41
C PHE A 34 -0.80 20.13 5.47
N VAL A 35 -0.92 18.79 5.44
CA VAL A 35 -0.21 17.90 6.37
C VAL A 35 1.30 18.05 6.25
N PHE A 36 1.82 18.16 5.02
CA PHE A 36 3.25 18.34 4.78
C PHE A 36 3.78 19.66 5.36
N ILE A 37 3.05 20.76 5.12
CA ILE A 37 3.40 22.09 5.65
C ILE A 37 3.36 22.09 7.18
N MET A 38 2.32 21.50 7.78
CA MET A 38 2.20 21.40 9.24
C MET A 38 3.34 20.59 9.85
N THR A 39 3.72 19.48 9.23
CA THR A 39 4.85 18.65 9.70
C THR A 39 6.16 19.44 9.64
N PHE A 40 6.40 20.18 8.55
CA PHE A 40 7.60 21.00 8.41
C PHE A 40 7.62 22.17 9.41
N ALA A 41 6.48 22.79 9.68
CA ALA A 41 6.34 23.84 10.68
C ALA A 41 6.62 23.31 12.11
N LEU A 42 6.12 22.14 12.46
CA LEU A 42 6.41 21.51 13.75
C LEU A 42 7.89 21.14 13.89
N LEU A 43 8.52 20.62 12.82
CA LEU A 43 9.96 20.33 12.81
C LEU A 43 10.80 21.59 12.98
N SER A 44 10.48 22.68 12.27
CA SER A 44 11.23 23.94 12.38
C SER A 44 11.06 24.61 13.74
N LEU A 45 9.86 24.54 14.33
CA LEU A 45 9.62 24.95 15.73
C LEU A 45 10.44 24.10 16.70
N GLY A 46 10.44 22.77 16.53
CA GLY A 46 11.24 21.86 17.36
C GLY A 46 12.74 22.16 17.29
N MET A 47 13.27 22.49 16.11
CA MET A 47 14.66 22.93 15.95
C MET A 47 14.93 24.30 16.58
N SER A 48 13.98 25.24 16.47
CA SER A 48 14.12 26.60 17.02
C SER A 48 14.06 26.63 18.55
N VAL A 49 13.24 25.76 19.16
CA VAL A 49 13.14 25.59 20.62
C VAL A 49 14.30 24.78 21.18
N SER A 50 14.94 23.92 20.38
CA SER A 50 16.07 23.10 20.81
C SER A 50 17.24 23.98 21.27
N GLN A 51 17.56 23.93 22.56
CA GLN A 51 18.66 24.70 23.15
C GLN A 51 20.04 24.05 22.99
N LYS A 52 20.16 23.01 22.15
CA LYS A 52 21.43 22.28 21.93
C LYS A 52 22.31 23.01 20.91
N TRP A 53 22.89 24.14 21.33
CA TRP A 53 23.88 24.89 20.53
C TRP A 53 25.28 24.24 20.54
N ARG A 54 25.58 23.37 21.50
CA ARG A 54 26.87 22.71 21.64
C ARG A 54 26.81 21.28 21.10
N PHE A 55 27.60 21.04 20.06
CA PHE A 55 27.83 19.71 19.50
C PHE A 55 28.80 18.93 20.40
N GLU A 56 28.26 18.05 21.24
CA GLU A 56 29.04 17.09 22.02
C GLU A 56 29.10 15.76 21.26
N VAL A 57 30.31 15.32 20.90
CA VAL A 57 30.54 14.08 20.13
C VAL A 57 29.93 12.86 20.82
N ALA A 58 29.99 12.79 22.15
CA ALA A 58 29.41 11.69 22.95
C ALA A 58 27.87 11.60 22.89
N LYS A 59 27.16 12.65 22.44
CA LYS A 59 25.71 12.62 22.19
C LYS A 59 25.37 12.20 20.76
N LEU A 60 26.35 12.21 19.86
CA LEU A 60 26.21 11.83 18.45
C LEU A 60 26.62 10.37 18.20
N THR A 61 27.28 9.72 19.17
CA THR A 61 27.60 8.29 19.13
C THR A 61 26.36 7.43 19.37
N ALA A 62 26.33 6.23 18.78
CA ALA A 62 25.26 5.26 18.98
C ALA A 62 25.07 4.95 20.48
N PHE A 63 23.80 4.76 20.89
CA PHE A 63 23.46 4.50 22.29
C PHE A 63 23.74 3.04 22.64
N GLU A 64 24.98 2.75 22.99
CA GLU A 64 25.37 1.46 23.56
C GLU A 64 26.37 1.72 24.68
N CYS A 65 25.95 2.25 25.83
CA CYS A 65 26.76 2.33 27.07
C CYS A 65 28.29 2.56 26.94
N GLY A 66 28.75 3.42 26.00
CA GLY A 66 30.17 3.67 25.77
C GLY A 66 30.96 2.57 25.05
N PHE A 67 30.30 1.54 24.52
CA PHE A 67 30.88 0.55 23.62
C PHE A 67 30.84 1.04 22.18
N ASP A 68 31.91 0.78 21.43
CA ASP A 68 31.88 0.89 19.98
C ASP A 68 30.80 -0.07 19.45
N PRO A 69 29.95 0.35 18.50
CA PRO A 69 28.88 -0.48 17.98
C PRO A 69 29.44 -1.84 17.57
N LEU A 70 28.89 -2.91 18.14
CA LEU A 70 29.34 -4.28 17.88
C LEU A 70 29.25 -4.59 16.38
N SER A 71 30.43 -4.53 15.75
CA SER A 71 30.76 -5.02 14.41
C SER A 71 30.30 -4.21 13.19
N SER A 72 31.09 -4.31 12.12
CA SER A 72 30.78 -3.72 10.81
C SER A 72 29.40 -4.13 10.33
N SER A 73 28.65 -3.20 9.74
CA SER A 73 27.33 -3.38 9.10
C SER A 73 27.29 -4.37 7.92
N ARG A 74 28.30 -5.23 7.78
CA ARG A 74 28.49 -6.20 6.69
C ARG A 74 27.98 -7.60 7.00
N VAL A 75 27.29 -7.79 8.13
CA VAL A 75 26.53 -9.03 8.32
C VAL A 75 25.31 -8.95 7.41
N PRO A 76 25.14 -9.89 6.46
CA PRO A 76 23.99 -9.85 5.58
C PRO A 76 22.71 -9.93 6.41
N PHE A 77 21.80 -9.01 6.11
CA PHE A 77 20.46 -8.97 6.68
C PHE A 77 19.76 -10.32 6.49
N SER A 78 18.91 -10.72 7.43
CA SER A 78 18.33 -12.06 7.40
C SER A 78 17.48 -12.28 6.14
N MET A 79 17.67 -13.41 5.47
CA MET A 79 16.92 -13.80 4.25
C MET A 79 15.39 -13.86 4.47
N ARG A 80 14.93 -13.94 5.72
CA ARG A 80 13.51 -14.04 6.06
C ARG A 80 12.75 -12.74 5.77
N PHE A 81 13.33 -11.59 6.08
CA PHE A 81 12.71 -10.30 5.75
C PHE A 81 12.61 -10.09 4.25
N PHE A 82 13.54 -10.64 3.48
CA PHE A 82 13.46 -10.66 2.02
C PHE A 82 12.29 -11.51 1.53
N LEU A 83 12.08 -12.71 2.09
CA LEU A 83 10.93 -13.56 1.76
C LEU A 83 9.58 -12.90 2.09
N VAL A 84 9.47 -12.24 3.26
CA VAL A 84 8.25 -11.51 3.62
C VAL A 84 7.99 -10.34 2.66
N ALA A 85 9.02 -9.59 2.26
CA ALA A 85 8.88 -8.50 1.30
C ALA A 85 8.48 -9.02 -0.10
N LEU A 86 9.04 -10.15 -0.53
CA LEU A 86 8.69 -10.80 -1.78
C LEU A 86 7.23 -11.29 -1.76
N LEU A 87 6.80 -11.92 -0.67
CA LEU A 87 5.42 -12.39 -0.50
C LEU A 87 4.43 -11.22 -0.49
N PHE A 88 4.76 -10.12 0.19
CA PHE A 88 3.94 -8.90 0.14
C PHE A 88 3.82 -8.34 -1.28
N LEU A 89 4.92 -8.30 -2.03
CA LEU A 89 4.92 -7.80 -3.41
C LEU A 89 4.08 -8.66 -4.35
N ILE A 90 4.14 -9.99 -4.21
CA ILE A 90 3.33 -10.92 -4.99
C ILE A 90 1.84 -10.73 -4.62
N PHE A 91 1.52 -10.73 -3.33
CA PHE A 91 0.15 -10.57 -2.85
C PHE A 91 -0.46 -9.21 -3.26
N ASP A 92 0.33 -8.13 -3.24
CA ASP A 92 -0.11 -6.81 -3.68
C ASP A 92 -0.44 -6.80 -5.19
N MET A 93 0.41 -7.44 -6.01
CA MET A 93 0.14 -7.58 -7.46
C MET A 93 -1.12 -8.42 -7.73
N GLU A 94 -1.35 -9.48 -6.95
CA GLU A 94 -2.52 -10.33 -7.06
C GLU A 94 -3.81 -9.60 -6.65
N MET A 95 -3.75 -8.73 -5.63
CA MET A 95 -4.88 -7.89 -5.23
C MET A 95 -5.28 -6.88 -6.31
N VAL A 96 -4.31 -6.31 -7.04
CA VAL A 96 -4.59 -5.43 -8.19
C VAL A 96 -5.37 -6.18 -9.27
N LEU A 97 -5.08 -7.47 -9.51
CA LEU A 97 -5.81 -8.30 -10.47
C LEU A 97 -7.22 -8.68 -10.00
N LEU A 98 -7.43 -8.86 -8.69
CA LEU A 98 -8.75 -9.18 -8.12
C LEU A 98 -9.69 -7.97 -8.06
N PHE A 99 -9.16 -6.75 -7.87
CA PHE A 99 -9.96 -5.54 -7.72
C PHE A 99 -11.03 -5.30 -8.82
N PRO A 100 -10.70 -5.36 -10.14
CA PRO A 100 -11.70 -5.17 -11.19
C PRO A 100 -12.77 -6.28 -11.20
N TYR A 101 -12.42 -7.49 -10.78
CA TYR A 101 -13.39 -8.58 -10.65
C TYR A 101 -14.40 -8.29 -9.54
N ILE A 102 -13.94 -7.79 -8.38
CA ILE A 102 -14.81 -7.43 -7.26
C ILE A 102 -15.75 -6.28 -7.63
N PHE A 103 -15.24 -5.25 -8.32
CA PHE A 103 -16.08 -4.12 -8.72
C PHE A 103 -17.16 -4.50 -9.76
N SER A 104 -16.93 -5.57 -10.53
CA SER A 104 -17.85 -6.05 -11.55
C SER A 104 -18.76 -7.20 -11.10
N LEU A 105 -18.78 -7.57 -9.81
CA LEU A 105 -19.53 -8.74 -9.31
C LEU A 105 -21.01 -8.74 -9.72
N ASN A 106 -21.69 -7.59 -9.71
CA ASN A 106 -23.10 -7.52 -10.12
C ASN A 106 -23.30 -7.93 -11.60
N VAL A 107 -22.38 -7.55 -12.48
CA VAL A 107 -22.41 -7.97 -13.89
C VAL A 107 -21.94 -9.43 -14.03
N VAL A 108 -20.95 -9.82 -13.24
CA VAL A 108 -20.40 -11.18 -13.26
C VAL A 108 -21.42 -12.23 -12.84
N PHE A 109 -22.19 -11.97 -11.76
CA PHE A 109 -23.20 -12.93 -11.30
C PHE A 109 -24.35 -13.08 -12.28
N THR A 110 -24.77 -11.97 -12.91
CA THR A 110 -26.01 -11.91 -13.69
C THR A 110 -25.82 -12.22 -15.18
N SER A 111 -24.70 -11.81 -15.79
CA SER A 111 -24.52 -11.87 -17.26
C SER A 111 -23.19 -12.43 -17.75
N MET A 112 -22.20 -12.69 -16.87
CA MET A 112 -20.97 -13.34 -17.34
C MET A 112 -21.13 -14.84 -17.53
N PHE A 113 -20.45 -15.32 -18.57
CA PHE A 113 -20.35 -16.73 -18.89
C PHE A 113 -19.76 -17.55 -17.73
N PHE A 114 -20.24 -18.78 -17.58
CA PHE A 114 -19.86 -19.72 -16.52
C PHE A 114 -18.34 -19.92 -16.41
N TYR A 115 -17.62 -19.95 -17.54
CA TYR A 115 -16.17 -20.14 -17.55
C TYR A 115 -15.40 -19.05 -16.78
N ASN A 116 -15.82 -17.78 -16.85
CA ASN A 116 -15.12 -16.69 -16.14
C ASN A 116 -15.23 -16.83 -14.62
N LYS A 117 -16.35 -17.36 -14.12
CA LYS A 117 -16.54 -17.65 -12.69
C LYS A 117 -15.61 -18.77 -12.23
N VAL A 118 -15.48 -19.83 -13.05
CA VAL A 118 -14.59 -20.96 -12.78
C VAL A 118 -13.12 -20.50 -12.77
N PHE A 119 -12.70 -19.67 -13.72
CA PHE A 119 -11.33 -19.16 -13.76
C PHE A 119 -10.98 -18.30 -12.53
N CYS A 120 -11.87 -17.40 -12.10
CA CYS A 120 -11.63 -16.62 -10.89
C CYS A 120 -11.56 -17.49 -9.64
N PHE A 121 -12.43 -18.49 -9.53
CA PHE A 121 -12.40 -19.43 -8.40
C PHE A 121 -11.11 -20.27 -8.38
N LEU A 122 -10.66 -20.75 -9.55
CA LEU A 122 -9.37 -21.43 -9.69
C LEU A 122 -8.20 -20.53 -9.29
N PHE A 123 -8.21 -19.27 -9.73
CA PHE A 123 -7.20 -18.29 -9.36
C PHE A 123 -7.13 -18.09 -7.84
N LEU A 124 -8.27 -17.94 -7.16
CA LEU A 124 -8.34 -17.85 -5.70
C LEU A 124 -7.81 -19.11 -4.98
N ILE A 125 -8.10 -20.29 -5.51
CA ILE A 125 -7.57 -21.54 -4.93
C ILE A 125 -6.04 -21.58 -5.02
N ILE A 126 -5.48 -21.20 -6.17
CA ILE A 126 -4.02 -21.19 -6.37
C ILE A 126 -3.36 -20.20 -5.39
N LEU A 127 -3.95 -19.02 -5.19
CA LEU A 127 -3.48 -18.01 -4.24
C LEU A 127 -3.42 -18.55 -2.80
N ILE A 128 -4.54 -19.12 -2.34
CA ILE A 128 -4.63 -19.68 -0.98
C ILE A 128 -3.69 -20.87 -0.84
N GLY A 129 -3.60 -21.73 -1.86
CA GLY A 129 -2.71 -22.89 -1.88
C GLY A 129 -1.23 -22.51 -1.80
N GLY A 130 -0.81 -21.47 -2.53
CA GLY A 130 0.55 -20.95 -2.47
C GLY A 130 0.91 -20.41 -1.09
N LEU A 131 -0.01 -19.65 -0.47
CA LEU A 131 0.19 -19.13 0.89
C LEU A 131 0.29 -20.25 1.93
N VAL A 132 -0.58 -21.26 1.84
CA VAL A 132 -0.55 -22.42 2.75
C VAL A 132 0.75 -23.22 2.60
N HIS A 133 1.24 -23.38 1.36
CA HIS A 133 2.52 -24.05 1.11
C HIS A 133 3.68 -23.31 1.80
N GLU A 134 3.75 -21.99 1.65
CA GLU A 134 4.80 -21.17 2.26
C GLU A 134 4.77 -21.20 3.79
N ILE A 135 3.57 -21.22 4.39
CA ILE A 135 3.40 -21.38 5.85
C ILE A 135 3.92 -22.75 6.30
N ASN A 136 3.63 -23.82 5.55
CA ASN A 136 4.06 -25.17 5.90
C ASN A 136 5.59 -25.38 5.79
N GLU A 137 6.27 -24.63 4.91
CA GLU A 137 7.74 -24.60 4.84
C GLU A 137 8.38 -23.86 6.03
N GLY A 138 7.58 -23.20 6.88
CA GLY A 138 8.06 -22.55 8.09
C GLY A 138 8.92 -21.31 7.83
N SER A 139 8.93 -20.78 6.61
CA SER A 139 9.69 -19.56 6.25
C SER A 139 9.18 -18.32 6.99
N LEU A 140 7.93 -18.37 7.46
CA LEU A 140 7.23 -17.32 8.20
C LEU A 140 7.26 -17.51 9.73
N GLU A 141 7.81 -18.61 10.24
CA GLU A 141 7.87 -18.86 11.69
C GLU A 141 9.06 -18.15 12.35
N TRP A 142 8.76 -17.53 13.50
CA TRP A 142 9.75 -16.86 14.33
C TRP A 142 10.12 -17.81 15.47
N LYS A 143 11.33 -18.38 15.43
CA LYS A 143 11.96 -18.92 16.63
C LYS A 143 12.78 -17.80 17.28
N TYR A 144 12.50 -17.56 18.55
CA TYR A 144 13.32 -16.76 19.46
C TYR A 144 14.76 -17.29 19.49
#